data_AF-A0A518E4D4-F1
#
_entry.id   AF-A0A518E4D4-F1
#
_cell.length_a   1.000
_cell.length_b   1.000
_cell.length_c   1.000
_cell.angle_alpha   90.00
_cell.angle_beta   90.00
_cell.angle_gamma   90.00
#
_symmetry.space_group_name_H-M   'P 1'
#
loop_
_entity.id
_entity.type
_entity.pdbx_description
1 polymer ?
#
loop_
_entity_poly.entity_id
_entity_poly.type
_entity_poly.pdbx_seq_one_letter_code
_entity_poly.pdbx_strand_id
1 'polypeptide(L)'
;MSPNPDVAATPRYVLIDGENRLGPIVASDESGMRFSPLYGFSDRQSFDTFCNASELALKPYPLVMGYLRAQLETGNGPGLIVVDAAGPRQTHLQAATLEAVLESQEKKLPQVPLSHGLAFDEAARAYRSINLGQEATPSAESRLP
;
A
#
# COMPACT_ATOMS: atom_id res chain seq x y z
N MET A 1 -10.48 -1.19 25.05
CA MET A 1 -11.09 -1.41 23.73
C MET A 1 -9.97 -1.30 22.71
N SER A 2 -9.56 -2.41 22.10
CA SER A 2 -8.59 -2.35 21.00
C SER A 2 -9.23 -1.59 19.84
N PRO A 3 -8.51 -0.69 19.14
CA PRO A 3 -9.04 -0.07 17.94
C PRO A 3 -9.44 -1.17 16.96
N ASN A 4 -10.64 -1.07 16.38
CA ASN A 4 -10.98 -1.93 15.25
C ASN A 4 -9.94 -1.65 14.15
N PRO A 5 -9.28 -2.67 13.60
CA PRO A 5 -8.36 -2.45 12.51
C PRO A 5 -9.13 -1.86 11.33
N ASP A 6 -8.58 -0.80 10.72
CA ASP A 6 -9.08 -0.34 9.43
C ASP A 6 -8.97 -1.50 8.43
N VAL A 7 -10.03 -1.73 7.65
CA VAL A 7 -10.10 -2.83 6.67
C VAL A 7 -10.43 -2.27 5.29
N ALA A 8 -9.89 -2.93 4.26
CA ALA A 8 -10.22 -2.64 2.86
C ALA A 8 -10.65 -3.93 2.14
N ALA A 9 -11.22 -3.81 0.94
CA ALA A 9 -11.56 -4.97 0.13
C ALA A 9 -10.29 -5.73 -0.28
N THR A 10 -10.32 -7.07 -0.27
CA THR A 10 -9.14 -7.88 -0.57
C THR A 10 -8.69 -7.69 -2.03
N PRO A 11 -7.44 -7.25 -2.28
CA PRO A 11 -6.91 -7.06 -3.62
C PRO A 11 -6.88 -8.36 -4.43
N ARG A 12 -7.27 -8.25 -5.70
CA ARG A 12 -7.31 -9.36 -6.68
C ARG A 12 -6.42 -9.11 -7.89
N TYR A 13 -6.03 -7.86 -8.11
CA TYR A 13 -5.19 -7.44 -9.22
C TYR A 13 -4.04 -6.59 -8.70
N VAL A 14 -2.94 -6.58 -9.44
CA VAL A 14 -1.85 -5.62 -9.28
C VAL A 14 -1.62 -4.86 -10.58
N LEU A 15 -1.06 -3.67 -10.45
CA LEU A 15 -0.71 -2.84 -11.59
C LEU A 15 0.58 -3.30 -12.25
N ILE A 16 0.56 -3.43 -13.58
CA ILE A 16 1.76 -3.67 -14.38
C ILE A 16 1.90 -2.67 -15.53
N ASP A 17 3.14 -2.37 -15.89
CA ASP A 17 3.55 -1.70 -17.14
C ASP A 17 4.62 -2.55 -17.83
N GLY A 18 4.25 -3.12 -18.99
CA GLY A 18 5.02 -4.19 -19.62
C GLY A 18 5.16 -5.41 -18.70
N GLU A 19 6.40 -5.73 -18.33
CA GLU A 19 6.73 -6.83 -17.39
C GLU A 19 6.96 -6.33 -15.95
N ASN A 20 6.92 -5.02 -15.74
CA ASN A 20 7.24 -4.40 -14.45
C ASN A 20 5.96 -4.21 -13.63
N ARG A 21 5.99 -4.67 -12.38
CA ARG A 21 4.94 -4.34 -11.41
C ARG A 21 5.16 -2.93 -10.90
N LEU A 22 4.08 -2.16 -10.85
CA LEU A 22 4.14 -0.76 -10.48
C LEU A 22 3.65 -0.53 -9.05
N GLY A 23 4.26 0.47 -8.43
CA GLY A 23 3.91 0.93 -7.10
C GLY A 23 4.40 2.35 -6.86
N PRO A 24 3.94 2.99 -5.77
CA PRO A 24 4.43 4.30 -5.40
C PRO A 24 5.91 4.24 -4.99
N ILE A 25 6.63 5.31 -5.31
CA ILE A 25 7.99 5.51 -4.80
C ILE A 25 7.87 5.88 -3.33
N VAL A 26 8.44 5.07 -2.43
CA VAL A 26 8.48 5.35 -0.99
C VAL A 26 9.90 5.76 -0.61
N ALA A 27 10.02 6.88 0.09
CA ALA A 27 11.27 7.31 0.67
C ALA A 27 11.70 6.31 1.75
N SER A 28 13.00 5.99 1.80
CA SER A 28 13.54 5.21 2.93
C SER A 28 13.29 5.97 4.22
N ASP A 29 12.88 5.27 5.27
CA ASP A 29 12.77 5.86 6.59
C ASP A 29 14.17 6.02 7.22
N GLU A 30 14.25 6.68 8.38
CA GLU A 30 15.51 6.89 9.10
C GLU A 30 16.13 5.55 9.58
N SER A 31 15.29 4.51 9.69
CA SER A 31 15.70 3.13 9.97
C SER A 31 16.39 2.44 8.78
N GLY A 32 16.38 3.07 7.59
CA GLY A 32 16.91 2.52 6.35
C GLY A 32 16.06 1.40 5.75
N MET A 33 14.85 1.17 6.27
CA MET A 33 13.92 0.17 5.75
C MET A 33 13.36 0.69 4.42
N ARG A 34 13.51 -0.13 3.38
CA ARG A 34 12.96 0.16 2.05
C ARG A 34 11.71 -0.66 1.84
N PHE A 35 10.59 0.04 1.66
CA PHE A 35 9.36 -0.55 1.18
C PHE A 35 9.31 -0.46 -0.34
N SER A 36 8.96 -1.57 -0.98
CA SER A 36 8.64 -1.61 -2.41
C SER A 36 7.16 -1.95 -2.55
N PRO A 37 6.24 -1.03 -2.20
CA PRO A 37 4.81 -1.29 -2.32
C PRO A 37 4.41 -1.52 -3.78
N LEU A 38 3.32 -2.23 -3.99
CA LEU A 38 2.67 -2.38 -5.30
C LEU A 38 1.27 -1.78 -5.23
N TYR A 39 0.79 -1.22 -6.34
CA TYR A 39 -0.63 -0.89 -6.47
C TYR A 39 -1.44 -2.17 -6.67
N GLY A 40 -2.40 -2.41 -5.78
CA GLY A 40 -3.36 -3.49 -5.83
C GLY A 40 -4.79 -3.00 -5.88
N PHE A 41 -5.63 -3.76 -6.58
CA PHE A 41 -7.04 -3.41 -6.80
C PHE A 41 -7.95 -4.58 -6.45
N SER A 42 -9.01 -4.30 -5.71
CA SER A 42 -10.02 -5.29 -5.32
C SER A 42 -10.95 -5.66 -6.47
N ASP A 43 -11.25 -4.69 -7.34
CA ASP A 43 -12.12 -4.87 -8.50
C ASP A 43 -11.69 -4.03 -9.72
N ARG A 44 -12.46 -4.18 -10.79
CA ARG A 44 -12.22 -3.48 -12.06
C ARG A 44 -12.52 -1.99 -11.98
N GLN A 45 -13.51 -1.57 -11.19
CA GLN A 45 -13.90 -0.17 -11.10
C GLN A 45 -12.81 0.66 -10.43
N SER A 46 -12.20 0.15 -9.36
CA SER A 46 -11.05 0.78 -8.71
C SER A 46 -9.86 0.89 -9.66
N PHE A 47 -9.59 -0.17 -10.43
CA PHE A 47 -8.55 -0.17 -11.46
C PHE A 47 -8.81 0.87 -12.57
N ASP A 48 -10.02 0.90 -13.12
CA ASP A 48 -10.40 1.83 -14.18
C ASP A 48 -10.32 3.29 -13.68
N THR A 49 -10.66 3.52 -12.41
CA THR A 49 -10.50 4.83 -11.75
C THR A 49 -9.04 5.27 -11.73
N PHE A 50 -8.12 4.40 -11.29
CA PHE A 50 -6.69 4.68 -11.31
C PHE A 50 -6.18 4.98 -12.72
N CYS A 51 -6.60 4.19 -13.71
CA CYS A 51 -6.16 4.35 -15.09
C CYS A 51 -6.62 5.68 -15.70
N ASN A 52 -7.83 6.13 -15.41
CA ASN A 52 -8.33 7.43 -15.85
C ASN A 52 -7.54 8.61 -15.27
N ALA A 53 -6.91 8.41 -14.11
CA ALA A 53 -6.04 9.41 -13.48
C ALA A 53 -4.55 9.28 -13.88
N SER A 54 -4.23 8.39 -14.81
CA SER A 54 -2.86 8.09 -15.25
C SER A 54 -2.71 8.31 -16.76
N GLU A 55 -1.53 8.77 -17.18
CA GLU A 55 -1.17 8.90 -18.60
C GLU A 55 -0.57 7.61 -19.18
N LEU A 56 -0.35 6.60 -18.33
CA LEU A 56 0.29 5.33 -18.71
C LEU A 56 -0.71 4.32 -19.28
N ALA A 57 -0.26 3.50 -20.23
CA ALA A 57 -1.02 2.39 -20.80
C ALA A 57 -1.00 1.15 -19.88
N LEU A 58 -1.71 1.26 -18.75
CA LEU A 58 -1.68 0.30 -17.65
C LEU A 58 -2.55 -0.93 -17.90
N LYS A 59 -2.14 -2.08 -17.33
CA LYS A 59 -2.93 -3.32 -17.40
C LYS A 59 -3.14 -3.91 -16.00
N PRO A 60 -4.33 -4.48 -15.72
CA PRO A 60 -4.54 -5.23 -14.49
C PRO A 60 -3.92 -6.61 -14.67
N TYR A 61 -3.15 -7.06 -13.68
CA TYR A 61 -2.61 -8.41 -13.66
C TYR A 61 -3.14 -9.20 -12.46
N PRO A 62 -3.61 -10.44 -12.61
CA PRO A 62 -4.12 -11.23 -11.50
C PRO A 62 -3.09 -11.38 -10.36
N LEU A 63 -3.50 -11.00 -9.15
CA LEU A 63 -2.72 -11.20 -7.93
C LEU A 63 -2.97 -12.60 -7.40
N VAL A 64 -2.16 -13.55 -7.87
CA VAL A 64 -2.28 -14.97 -7.53
C VAL A 64 -1.52 -15.33 -6.26
N MET A 65 -2.07 -16.22 -5.43
CA MET A 65 -1.44 -16.67 -4.18
C MET A 65 -0.01 -17.21 -4.36
N GLY A 66 0.27 -17.90 -5.47
CA GLY A 66 1.62 -18.41 -5.77
C GLY A 66 2.66 -17.30 -5.92
N TYR A 67 2.27 -16.15 -6.48
CA TYR A 67 3.14 -14.98 -6.56
C TYR A 67 3.38 -14.39 -5.16
N LEU A 68 2.31 -14.24 -4.36
CA LEU A 68 2.42 -13.70 -2.99
C LEU A 68 3.36 -14.55 -2.13
N ARG A 69 3.22 -15.88 -2.15
CA ARG A 69 4.11 -16.80 -1.43
C ARG A 69 5.56 -16.68 -1.87
N ALA A 70 5.81 -16.67 -3.19
CA ALA A 70 7.16 -16.52 -3.72
C ALA A 70 7.81 -15.20 -3.28
N GLN A 71 7.06 -14.10 -3.21
CA GLN A 71 7.59 -12.82 -2.72
C GLN A 71 7.98 -12.91 -1.23
N LEU A 72 7.14 -13.52 -0.39
CA LEU A 72 7.43 -13.72 1.04
C LEU A 72 8.68 -14.58 1.26
N GLU A 73 8.90 -15.59 0.42
CA GLU A 73 10.07 -16.48 0.49
C GLU A 73 11.38 -15.77 0.08
N THR A 74 11.34 -14.77 -0.80
CA THR A 74 12.54 -14.05 -1.24
C THR A 74 13.16 -13.14 -0.17
N GLY A 75 12.44 -12.83 0.90
CA GLY A 75 12.98 -12.10 2.05
C GLY A 75 13.38 -10.63 1.80
N ASN A 76 12.94 -10.02 0.70
CA ASN A 76 13.29 -8.64 0.31
C ASN A 76 12.57 -7.55 1.14
N GLY A 77 12.26 -7.82 2.40
CA GLY A 77 11.52 -6.93 3.31
C GLY A 77 9.99 -7.12 3.27
N PRO A 78 9.25 -6.43 4.15
CA PRO A 78 7.80 -6.52 4.20
C PRO A 78 7.20 -5.89 2.94
N GLY A 79 6.76 -6.74 2.02
CA GLY A 79 6.06 -6.26 0.83
C GLY A 79 4.71 -5.68 1.21
N LEU A 80 4.38 -4.53 0.63
CA LEU A 80 3.11 -3.84 0.85
C LEU A 80 2.28 -3.84 -0.43
N ILE A 81 0.96 -3.95 -0.27
CA ILE A 81 0.00 -3.74 -1.35
C ILE A 81 -0.82 -2.50 -0.98
N VAL A 82 -0.64 -1.43 -1.75
CA VAL A 82 -1.53 -0.26 -1.71
C VAL A 82 -2.89 -0.67 -2.25
N VAL A 83 -3.95 -0.44 -1.50
CA VAL A 83 -5.28 -0.91 -1.86
C VAL A 83 -6.09 0.22 -2.49
N ASP A 84 -6.61 -0.04 -3.69
CA ASP A 84 -7.62 0.79 -4.37
C ASP A 84 -7.28 2.29 -4.44
N ALA A 85 -6.02 2.60 -4.77
CA ALA A 85 -5.62 3.97 -5.07
C ALA A 85 -6.44 4.53 -6.24
N ALA A 86 -6.90 5.78 -6.12
CA ALA A 86 -7.62 6.49 -7.17
C ALA A 86 -6.70 7.07 -8.25
N GLY A 87 -5.38 7.10 -8.01
CA GLY A 87 -4.39 7.55 -8.99
C GLY A 87 -2.97 7.63 -8.43
N PRO A 88 -1.97 7.87 -9.29
CA PRO A 88 -0.55 7.86 -8.90
C PRO A 88 -0.15 9.01 -7.95
N ARG A 89 -0.92 10.11 -7.96
CA ARG A 89 -0.68 11.33 -7.15
C ARG A 89 -1.66 11.49 -5.99
N GLN A 90 -2.40 10.46 -5.63
CA GLN A 90 -3.29 10.53 -4.47
C GLN A 90 -2.48 10.82 -3.21
N THR A 91 -2.84 11.88 -2.49
CA THR A 91 -1.99 12.41 -1.39
C THR A 91 -1.88 11.45 -0.20
N HIS A 92 -2.89 10.60 0.01
CA HIS A 92 -2.90 9.60 1.07
C HIS A 92 -3.30 8.24 0.50
N LEU A 93 -2.45 7.24 0.72
CA LEU A 93 -2.70 5.85 0.33
C LEU A 93 -2.80 4.98 1.57
N GLN A 94 -3.54 3.89 1.46
CA GLN A 94 -3.62 2.84 2.47
C GLN A 94 -3.04 1.56 1.91
N ALA A 95 -2.36 0.79 2.75
CA ALA A 95 -1.73 -0.45 2.36
C ALA A 95 -1.90 -1.56 3.40
N ALA A 96 -1.99 -2.78 2.88
CA ALA A 96 -1.92 -4.02 3.63
C ALA A 96 -0.58 -4.72 3.37
N THR A 97 -0.16 -5.62 4.26
CA THR A 97 1.04 -6.43 4.00
C THR A 97 0.74 -7.57 3.03
N LEU A 98 1.76 -8.08 2.34
CA LEU A 98 1.62 -9.26 1.48
C LEU A 98 1.06 -10.47 2.24
N GLU A 99 1.46 -10.66 3.50
CA GLU A 99 0.98 -11.74 4.36
C GLU A 99 -0.51 -11.62 4.63
N ALA A 100 -0.98 -10.42 4.99
CA ALA A 100 -2.41 -10.18 5.25
C ALA A 100 -3.26 -10.39 3.99
N VAL A 101 -2.77 -9.96 2.83
CA VAL A 101 -3.44 -10.19 1.55
C VAL A 101 -3.48 -11.67 1.21
N LEU A 102 -2.36 -12.39 1.37
CA LEU A 102 -2.28 -13.84 1.14
C LEU A 102 -3.26 -14.59 2.05
N GLU A 103 -3.24 -14.31 3.35
CA GLU A 103 -4.13 -14.93 4.33
C GLU A 103 -5.60 -14.68 3.97
N SER A 104 -5.94 -13.44 3.59
CA SER A 104 -7.30 -13.09 3.17
C SER A 104 -7.73 -13.85 1.91
N GLN A 105 -6.83 -14.01 0.93
CA GLN A 105 -7.11 -14.80 -0.27
C GLN A 105 -7.27 -16.30 0.05
N GLU A 106 -6.40 -16.88 0.89
CA GLU A 106 -6.46 -18.29 1.30
C GLU A 106 -7.75 -18.61 2.05
N LYS A 107 -8.15 -17.72 2.96
CA LYS A 107 -9.38 -17.84 3.75
C LYS A 107 -10.63 -17.37 3.00
N LYS A 108 -10.49 -16.88 1.77
CA LYS A 108 -11.56 -16.29 0.95
C LYS A 108 -12.31 -15.17 1.69
N LEU A 109 -11.60 -14.38 2.47
CA LEU A 109 -12.15 -13.22 3.14
C LEU A 109 -12.41 -12.11 2.12
N PRO A 110 -13.51 -11.36 2.25
CA PRO A 110 -13.79 -10.23 1.36
C PRO A 110 -12.95 -9.00 1.70
N GLN A 111 -12.34 -8.97 2.88
CA GLN A 111 -11.63 -7.83 3.44
C GLN A 111 -10.24 -8.25 3.93
N VAL A 112 -9.31 -7.29 3.89
CA VAL A 112 -7.95 -7.39 4.40
C VAL A 112 -7.71 -6.27 5.42
N PRO A 113 -7.04 -6.54 6.55
CA PRO A 113 -6.64 -5.48 7.48
C PRO A 113 -5.57 -4.59 6.85
N LEU A 114 -5.76 -3.28 6.99
CA LEU A 114 -4.79 -2.26 6.65
C LEU A 114 -3.79 -2.09 7.81
N SER A 115 -2.53 -1.89 7.48
CA SER A 115 -1.45 -1.77 8.46
C SER A 115 -0.58 -0.54 8.26
N HIS A 116 -0.60 0.06 7.05
CA HIS A 116 0.24 1.20 6.72
C HIS A 116 -0.57 2.27 5.98
N GLY A 117 -0.30 3.52 6.31
CA GLY A 117 -0.67 4.65 5.47
C GLY A 117 0.57 5.16 4.77
N LEU A 118 0.41 5.77 3.60
CA LEU A 118 1.47 6.48 2.91
C LEU A 118 1.00 7.89 2.61
N ALA A 119 1.78 8.90 3.00
CA ALA A 119 1.50 10.30 2.70
C ALA A 119 2.48 10.82 1.64
N PHE A 120 1.97 11.46 0.60
CA PHE A 120 2.80 12.02 -0.47
C PHE A 120 3.51 13.29 0.01
N ASP A 121 4.84 13.28 -0.07
CA ASP A 121 5.69 14.45 0.17
C ASP A 121 6.06 15.08 -1.18
N GLU A 122 5.51 16.27 -1.45
CA GLU A 122 5.76 16.98 -2.70
C GLU A 122 7.23 17.39 -2.88
N ALA A 123 7.92 17.74 -1.79
CA ALA A 123 9.32 18.17 -1.85
C ALA A 123 10.23 16.99 -2.21
N ALA A 124 9.97 15.82 -1.64
CA ALA A 124 10.70 14.59 -1.96
C ALA A 124 10.20 13.90 -3.24
N ARG A 125 9.02 14.28 -3.75
CA ARG A 125 8.28 13.61 -4.82
C ARG A 125 8.14 12.10 -4.57
N ALA A 126 7.94 11.74 -3.31
CA ALA A 126 7.88 10.36 -2.83
C ALA A 126 6.90 10.25 -1.66
N TYR A 127 6.44 9.05 -1.39
CA TYR A 127 5.60 8.78 -0.23
C TYR A 127 6.45 8.51 1.02
N ARG A 128 5.94 8.91 2.18
CA ARG A 128 6.46 8.54 3.50
C ARG A 128 5.47 7.61 4.18
N SER A 129 5.97 6.59 4.89
CA SER A 129 5.09 5.75 5.69
C SER A 129 4.56 6.56 6.89
N ILE A 130 3.27 6.43 7.15
CA ILE A 130 2.63 6.89 8.36
C ILE A 130 2.12 5.65 9.09
N ASN A 131 2.51 5.51 10.35
CA ASN A 131 2.01 4.44 11.20
C ASN A 131 0.53 4.72 11.49
N LEU A 132 -0.37 3.84 11.04
CA LEU A 132 -1.81 3.94 11.32
C LEU A 132 -2.16 3.64 12.80
N GLY A 133 -1.16 3.41 13.65
CA GLY A 133 -1.31 3.01 15.05
C GLY A 133 -0.49 3.80 16.07
N GLN A 134 0.08 4.96 15.72
CA GLN A 134 0.65 5.88 16.70
C GLN A 134 -0.02 7.24 16.58
N GLU A 135 -0.86 7.58 17.57
CA GLU A 135 -1.19 8.97 17.86
C GLU A 135 0.09 9.78 17.80
N ALA A 136 0.14 10.76 16.88
CA ALA A 136 1.08 11.84 17.00
C ALA A 136 0.76 12.53 18.33
N THR A 137 1.54 12.25 19.38
CA THR A 137 1.62 13.17 20.51
C THR A 137 2.08 14.50 19.93
N PRO A 138 1.26 15.57 19.99
CA PRO A 138 1.77 16.88 19.61
C PRO A 138 2.93 17.17 20.56
N SER A 139 4.12 17.37 19.99
CA SER A 139 5.26 17.93 20.71
C SER A 139 4.79 19.24 21.30
N ALA A 140 4.55 19.24 22.61
CA ALA A 140 4.27 20.44 23.36
C ALA A 140 5.55 21.29 23.36
N GLU A 141 5.62 22.22 22.41
CA GLU A 141 6.40 23.43 22.59
C GLU A 141 5.90 24.20 23.82
N SER A 142 6.85 24.93 24.43
CA SER A 142 6.67 26.10 25.29
C SER A 142 6.35 25.88 26.78
N ARG A 143 7.36 26.01 27.65
CA ARG A 143 7.80 27.31 28.24
C ARG A 143 8.67 27.10 29.49
N LEU A 144 9.91 27.58 29.43
CA LEU A 144 10.67 28.02 30.60
C LEU A 144 10.16 29.40 31.04
N PRO A 145 10.18 29.68 32.35
CA PRO A 145 10.72 30.91 32.88
C PRO A 145 12.13 30.71 33.44
#